data_AF-A0A916A5S4-F1
#
_entry.id   AF-A0A916A5S4-F1
#
_cell.length_a   1.000
_cell.length_b   1.000
_cell.length_c   1.000
_cell.angle_alpha   90.00
_cell.angle_beta   90.00
_cell.angle_gamma   90.00
#
_symmetry.space_group_name_H-M   'P 1'
#
loop_
_entity.id
_entity.type
_entity.pdbx_description
1 polymer ?
#
loop_
_entity_poly.entity_id
_entity_poly.type
_entity_poly.pdbx_seq_one_letter_code
_entity_poly.pdbx_strand_id
1 'polypeptide(L)'
;MMDNDPLWKLRHALAGVGLALLLSVPAAAFAGRWVGDALGTGYGGRVAVYAALLVYLVVGAGVLFAKVARHETRPLSAGRVALWLASLWLWPVLLLARRRAG
;
A
#
# COMPACT_ATOMS: atom_id res chain seq x y z
N MET A 1 14.08 23.09 17.02
CA MET A 1 13.64 23.91 15.87
C MET A 1 13.20 23.06 14.65
N MET A 2 12.77 21.80 14.83
CA MET A 2 12.21 20.94 13.77
C MET A 2 10.69 20.73 13.84
N ASP A 3 10.01 21.18 14.91
CA ASP A 3 8.57 20.93 15.10
C ASP A 3 7.64 21.69 14.13
N ASN A 4 8.16 22.69 13.42
CA ASN A 4 7.40 23.47 12.44
C ASN A 4 7.51 22.95 11.00
N ASP A 5 8.30 21.89 10.73
CA ASP A 5 8.41 21.31 9.40
C ASP A 5 7.16 20.47 9.05
N PRO A 6 6.41 20.80 7.99
CA PRO A 6 5.24 20.02 7.56
C PRO A 6 5.58 18.55 7.25
N LEU A 7 6.77 18.25 6.75
CA LEU A 7 7.19 16.86 6.49
C LEU A 7 7.43 16.09 7.78
N TRP A 8 7.97 16.75 8.80
CA TRP A 8 8.22 16.14 10.10
C TRP A 8 6.93 15.71 10.80
N LYS A 9 5.83 16.44 10.59
CA LYS A 9 4.48 16.06 11.07
C LYS A 9 3.94 14.82 10.35
N LEU A 10 4.34 14.60 9.08
CA LEU A 10 3.91 13.49 8.24
C LEU A 10 4.81 12.25 8.34
N ARG A 11 5.90 12.30 9.11
CA ARG A 11 6.92 11.24 9.16
C ARG A 11 6.34 9.84 9.42
N HIS A 12 5.34 9.72 10.28
CA HIS A 12 4.75 8.42 10.62
C HIS A 12 3.90 7.86 9.48
N ALA A 13 3.15 8.73 8.78
CA ALA A 13 2.40 8.34 7.59
C ALA A 13 3.36 7.95 6.45
N LEU A 14 4.40 8.75 6.21
CA LEU A 14 5.41 8.49 5.19
C LEU A 14 6.15 7.17 5.47
N ALA A 15 6.61 6.96 6.69
CA ALA A 15 7.31 5.72 7.05
C ALA A 15 6.36 4.51 7.08
N GLY A 16 5.10 4.67 7.49
CA GLY A 16 4.10 3.60 7.44
C GLY A 16 3.80 3.14 6.02
N VAL A 17 3.53 4.09 5.11
CA VAL A 17 3.32 3.81 3.68
C VAL A 17 4.59 3.26 3.03
N GLY A 18 5.75 3.83 3.32
CA GLY A 18 7.03 3.38 2.78
C GLY A 18 7.35 1.95 3.17
N LEU A 19 7.19 1.59 4.44
CA LEU A 19 7.37 0.22 4.93
C LEU A 19 6.35 -0.74 4.31
N ALA A 20 5.08 -0.35 4.21
CA ALA A 20 4.06 -1.17 3.58
C ALA A 20 4.35 -1.41 2.08
N LEU A 21 4.80 -0.40 1.35
CA LEU A 21 5.22 -0.53 -0.05
C LEU A 21 6.42 -1.47 -0.18
N LEU A 22 7.46 -1.28 0.64
CA LEU A 22 8.65 -2.11 0.61
C LEU A 22 8.31 -3.59 0.87
N LEU A 23 7.48 -3.88 1.87
CA LEU A 23 7.00 -5.23 2.15
C LEU A 23 6.08 -5.78 1.05
N SER A 24 5.37 -4.90 0.33
CA SER A 24 4.49 -5.32 -0.75
C SER A 24 5.24 -5.73 -2.02
N VAL A 25 6.49 -5.30 -2.23
CA VAL A 25 7.30 -5.69 -3.40
C VAL A 25 7.50 -7.22 -3.47
N PRO A 26 8.09 -7.88 -2.45
CA PRO A 26 8.23 -9.35 -2.48
C PRO A 26 6.86 -10.06 -2.45
N ALA A 27 5.86 -9.50 -1.77
CA ALA A 27 4.50 -10.05 -1.76
C ALA A 27 3.86 -10.02 -3.17
N ALA A 28 4.03 -8.92 -3.91
CA ALA A 28 3.57 -8.79 -5.28
C ALA A 28 4.32 -9.71 -6.24
N ALA A 29 5.62 -9.93 -6.04
CA ALA A 29 6.38 -10.90 -6.83
C ALA A 29 5.88 -12.33 -6.61
N PHE A 30 5.62 -12.71 -5.35
CA PHE A 30 5.06 -14.01 -5.01
C PHE A 30 3.64 -14.20 -5.59
N ALA A 31 2.77 -13.19 -5.42
CA ALA A 31 1.42 -13.20 -5.98
C ALA A 31 1.45 -13.25 -7.53
N GLY A 32 2.32 -12.47 -8.16
CA GLY A 32 2.46 -12.43 -9.62
C GLY A 32 2.92 -13.75 -10.21
N ARG A 33 3.82 -14.47 -9.52
CA ARG A 33 4.16 -15.85 -9.88
C ARG A 33 2.94 -16.76 -9.83
N TRP A 34 2.26 -16.82 -8.69
CA TRP A 34 1.11 -17.71 -8.48
C TRP A 34 -0.01 -17.47 -9.48
N VAL A 35 -0.37 -16.21 -9.71
CA VAL A 35 -1.41 -15.83 -10.66
C VAL A 35 -0.97 -16.08 -12.09
N GLY A 36 0.25 -15.70 -12.47
CA GLY A 36 0.77 -15.95 -13.82
C GLY A 36 0.84 -17.45 -14.16
N ASP A 37 1.18 -18.29 -13.17
CA ASP A 37 1.18 -19.74 -13.26
C ASP A 37 -0.22 -20.31 -13.43
N ALA A 38 -1.18 -19.86 -12.62
CA ALA A 38 -2.57 -20.28 -12.72
C ALA A 38 -3.20 -19.91 -14.08
N LEU A 39 -2.75 -18.83 -14.71
CA LEU A 39 -3.20 -18.40 -16.03
C LEU A 39 -2.49 -19.12 -17.20
N GLY A 40 -1.48 -19.96 -16.93
CA GLY A 40 -0.74 -20.70 -17.96
C GLY A 40 0.13 -19.81 -18.88
N THR A 41 0.43 -18.59 -18.44
CA THR A 41 1.00 -17.51 -19.29
C THR A 41 2.53 -17.50 -19.41
N GLY A 42 3.21 -18.48 -18.79
CA GLY A 42 4.67 -18.55 -18.77
C GLY A 42 5.33 -17.34 -18.10
N TYR A 43 6.60 -17.07 -18.43
CA TYR A 43 7.35 -15.96 -17.81
C TYR A 43 6.74 -14.58 -18.10
N GLY A 44 6.30 -14.36 -19.35
CA GLY A 44 5.75 -13.06 -19.77
C GLY A 44 4.53 -12.64 -18.93
N GLY A 45 3.59 -13.55 -18.67
CA GLY A 45 2.43 -13.20 -17.87
C GLY A 45 2.72 -13.06 -16.37
N ARG A 46 3.68 -13.81 -15.80
CA ARG A 46 4.17 -13.55 -14.43
C ARG A 46 4.69 -12.11 -14.28
N VAL A 47 5.47 -11.65 -15.27
CA VAL A 47 6.01 -10.28 -15.30
C VAL A 47 4.88 -9.26 -15.47
N ALA A 48 3.93 -9.50 -16.37
CA ALA A 48 2.80 -8.61 -16.60
C ALA A 48 1.93 -8.44 -15.33
N VAL A 49 1.62 -9.54 -14.63
CA VAL A 49 0.86 -9.50 -13.38
C VAL A 49 1.64 -8.77 -12.29
N TYR A 50 2.94 -9.05 -12.14
CA TYR A 50 3.78 -8.33 -11.19
C TYR A 50 3.80 -6.82 -11.46
N ALA A 51 4.00 -6.41 -12.71
CA ALA A 51 3.98 -5.00 -13.10
C ALA A 51 2.62 -4.34 -12.81
N ALA A 52 1.51 -5.02 -13.13
CA ALA A 52 0.17 -4.54 -12.81
C ALA A 52 -0.06 -4.38 -11.29
N LEU A 53 0.42 -5.34 -10.49
CA LEU A 53 0.36 -5.26 -9.03
C LEU A 53 1.19 -4.09 -8.48
N LEU A 54 2.38 -3.83 -9.03
CA LEU A 54 3.18 -2.67 -8.62
C LEU A 54 2.44 -1.35 -8.88
N VAL A 55 1.85 -1.19 -10.06
CA VAL A 55 1.03 -0.01 -10.39
C VAL A 55 -0.15 0.12 -9.43
N TYR A 56 -0.86 -0.99 -9.18
CA TYR A 56 -1.98 -1.04 -8.23
C TYR A 56 -1.57 -0.58 -6.81
N LEU A 57 -0.42 -1.05 -6.32
CA LEU A 57 0.10 -0.68 -5.01
C LEU A 57 0.53 0.79 -4.94
N VAL A 58 1.17 1.32 -6.00
CA VAL A 58 1.54 2.75 -6.07
C VAL A 58 0.29 3.64 -6.03
N VAL A 59 -0.74 3.28 -6.78
CA VAL A 59 -2.03 4.00 -6.74
C VAL A 59 -2.66 3.91 -5.34
N GLY A 60 -2.71 2.72 -4.76
CA GLY A 60 -3.22 2.50 -3.41
C GLY A 60 -2.49 3.32 -2.35
N ALA A 61 -1.16 3.40 -2.45
CA ALA A 61 -0.34 4.20 -1.54
C ALA A 61 -0.67 5.69 -1.64
N GLY A 62 -0.81 6.23 -2.85
CA GLY A 62 -1.25 7.61 -3.07
C GLY A 62 -2.63 7.89 -2.48
N VAL A 63 -3.59 6.98 -2.69
CA VAL A 63 -4.95 7.09 -2.15
C VAL A 63 -4.96 7.08 -0.63
N LEU A 64 -4.28 6.12 0.00
CA LEU A 64 -4.24 6.02 1.46
C LEU A 64 -3.49 7.20 2.07
N PHE A 65 -2.37 7.60 1.49
CA PHE A 65 -1.62 8.77 1.94
C PHE A 65 -2.49 10.02 1.89
N ALA A 66 -3.17 10.30 0.78
CA ALA A 66 -4.07 11.46 0.65
C ALA A 66 -5.18 11.47 1.71
N LYS A 67 -5.68 10.30 2.12
CA LYS A 67 -6.75 10.18 3.12
C LYS A 67 -6.27 10.25 4.57
N VAL A 68 -5.07 9.78 4.86
CA VAL A 68 -4.60 9.53 6.22
C VAL A 68 -3.50 10.51 6.65
N ALA A 69 -2.78 11.14 5.71
CA ALA A 69 -1.66 12.04 5.98
C ALA A 69 -1.99 13.14 7.00
N ARG A 70 -3.23 13.67 7.00
CA ARG A 70 -3.62 14.76 7.93
C ARG A 70 -4.12 14.29 9.30
N HIS A 71 -4.31 12.99 9.51
CA HIS A 71 -4.86 12.43 10.75
C HIS A 71 -3.92 11.48 11.48
N GLU A 72 -2.84 11.02 10.84
CA GLU A 72 -1.91 10.06 11.45
C GLU A 72 -0.82 10.77 12.26
N THR A 73 -1.12 11.07 13.52
CA THR A 73 -0.16 11.62 14.49
C THR A 73 0.47 10.54 15.37
N ARG A 74 -0.01 9.31 15.26
CA ARG A 74 0.33 8.26 16.20
C ARG A 74 1.65 7.55 15.81
N PRO A 75 2.44 7.08 16.79
CA PRO A 75 3.74 6.47 16.55
C PRO A 75 3.62 5.13 15.81
N LEU A 76 4.61 4.82 14.98
CA LEU A 76 4.69 3.55 14.25
C LEU A 76 4.85 2.37 15.22
N SER A 77 4.14 1.29 14.93
CA SER A 77 4.26 0.00 15.61
C SER A 77 4.10 -1.13 14.59
N ALA A 78 4.56 -2.33 14.92
CA ALA A 78 4.44 -3.49 14.03
C ALA A 78 2.99 -3.74 13.61
N GLY A 79 2.04 -3.65 14.55
CA GLY A 79 0.60 -3.80 14.27
C GLY A 79 0.07 -2.74 13.30
N ARG A 80 0.55 -1.49 13.39
CA ARG A 80 0.19 -0.46 12.40
C ARG A 80 0.78 -0.74 11.04
N VAL A 81 2.04 -1.18 10.96
CA VAL A 81 2.66 -1.51 9.67
C VAL A 81 1.86 -2.63 9.00
N ALA A 82 1.44 -3.64 9.75
CA ALA A 82 0.55 -4.69 9.25
C ALA A 82 -0.80 -4.13 8.77
N LEU A 83 -1.39 -3.18 9.50
CA LEU A 83 -2.63 -2.51 9.07
C LEU A 83 -2.45 -1.67 7.81
N TRP A 84 -1.33 -0.94 7.69
CA TRP A 84 -0.97 -0.19 6.48
C TRP A 84 -0.80 -1.12 5.29
N LEU A 85 -0.11 -2.25 5.49
CA LEU A 85 0.04 -3.28 4.47
C LEU A 85 -1.32 -3.85 4.05
N ALA A 86 -2.16 -4.28 5.00
CA ALA A 86 -3.50 -4.80 4.69
C ALA A 86 -4.36 -3.75 3.97
N SER A 87 -4.32 -2.50 4.43
CA SER A 87 -5.06 -1.40 3.82
C SER A 87 -4.58 -1.13 2.40
N LEU A 88 -3.28 -1.24 2.15
CA LEU A 88 -2.66 -1.04 0.84
C LEU A 88 -3.09 -2.11 -0.17
N TRP A 89 -3.37 -3.33 0.29
CA TRP A 89 -3.90 -4.38 -0.58
C TRP A 89 -5.42 -4.29 -0.76
N LEU A 90 -6.14 -3.74 0.23
CA LEU A 90 -7.60 -3.68 0.25
C LEU A 90 -8.19 -2.30 -0.10
N TRP A 91 -7.37 -1.35 -0.56
CA TRP A 91 -7.78 0.04 -0.76
C TRP A 91 -9.07 0.21 -1.60
N PRO A 92 -9.33 -0.54 -2.71
CA PRO A 92 -10.55 -0.35 -3.48
C PRO A 92 -11.79 -0.73 -2.67
N VAL A 93 -11.70 -1.81 -1.89
CA VAL A 93 -12.77 -2.26 -0.98
C VAL A 93 -13.02 -1.21 0.09
N LEU A 94 -11.96 -0.62 0.67
CA LEU A 94 -12.08 0.45 1.65
C LEU A 94 -12.74 1.72 1.06
N LEU A 95 -12.47 2.02 -0.23
CA LEU A 95 -13.15 3.12 -0.93
C LEU A 95 -14.64 2.83 -1.12
N LEU A 96 -14.98 1.61 -1.56
CA LEU A 96 -16.35 1.19 -1.81
C LEU A 96 -17.17 1.09 -0.52
N ALA A 97 -16.59 0.53 0.56
CA ALA A 97 -17.25 0.43 1.85
C ALA A 97 -17.61 1.81 2.42
N ARG A 98 -16.73 2.80 2.27
CA ARG A 98 -17.01 4.18 2.72
C ARG A 98 -18.15 4.83 1.94
N ARG A 99 -18.30 4.55 0.64
CA ARG A 99 -19.40 5.09 -0.17
C ARG A 99 -20.77 4.54 0.25
N ARG A 100 -20.83 3.38 0.90
CA ARG A 100 -22.08 2.76 1.37
C ARG A 100 -22.47 3.20 2.78
N ALA A 101 -21.55 3.77 3.54
CA ALA A 101 -21.74 4.14 4.94
C ALA A 101 -22.03 5.63 5.16
N GLY A 102 -22.11 6.43 4.09
CA GLY A 102 -22.49 7.84 4.12
C GLY A 102 -23.67 8.06 3.19
#